data_AF-A0A7S4HVP5-F1
#
_entry.id   AF-A0A7S4HVP5-F1
#
_cell.length_a   1.000
_cell.length_b   1.000
_cell.length_c   1.000
_cell.angle_alpha   90.00
_cell.angle_beta   90.00
_cell.angle_gamma   90.00
#
_symmetry.space_group_name_H-M   'P 1'
#
loop_
_entity.id
_entity.type
_entity.pdbx_description
1 polymer ?
#
loop_
_entity_poly.entity_id
_entity_poly.type
_entity_poly.pdbx_seq_one_letter_code
_entity_poly.pdbx_strand_id
1 'polypeptide(L)'
;QLTTRVYNQYGSKTAAIVQCLSDLVKAKEKVIVFSQYDEVLSSLESILTSADAMFESHIIKLSGNIFTKKKLLDAFNSTAKNSPRLLLLSLNSYASGAHLAVATKV
;
A
#
# COMPACT_ATOMS: atom_id res chain seq x y z
N GLN A 1 -17.51 -7.68 7.13
CA GLN A 1 -17.34 -7.25 8.54
C GLN A 1 -16.18 -6.26 8.72
N LEU A 2 -15.12 -6.35 7.90
CA LEU A 2 -14.03 -5.35 7.82
C LEU A 2 -14.55 -3.90 7.71
N THR A 3 -15.43 -3.65 6.73
CA THR A 3 -15.96 -2.32 6.39
C THR A 3 -16.71 -1.67 7.54
N THR A 4 -17.56 -2.43 8.26
CA THR A 4 -18.36 -1.91 9.37
C THR A 4 -17.50 -1.51 10.57
N ARG A 5 -16.45 -2.28 10.87
CA ARG A 5 -15.51 -1.93 11.96
C ARG A 5 -14.74 -0.66 11.64
N VAL A 6 -14.15 -0.59 10.45
CA VAL A 6 -13.40 0.59 10.00
C VAL A 6 -14.32 1.81 9.88
N TYR A 7 -15.56 1.64 9.42
CA TYR A 7 -16.55 2.71 9.34
C TYR A 7 -16.82 3.33 10.71
N ASN A 8 -17.07 2.51 11.73
CA ASN A 8 -17.39 3.00 13.07
C ASN A 8 -16.22 3.74 13.74
N GLN A 9 -14.97 3.38 13.40
CA GLN A 9 -13.79 3.92 14.05
C GLN A 9 -13.15 5.09 13.28
N TYR A 10 -13.20 5.08 11.94
CA TYR A 10 -12.47 6.01 11.09
C TYR A 10 -13.35 6.72 10.05
N GLY A 11 -14.66 6.46 10.05
CA GLY A 11 -15.63 7.08 9.16
C GLY A 11 -15.74 6.46 7.76
N SER A 12 -16.71 6.96 6.99
CA SER A 12 -17.14 6.39 5.71
C SER A 12 -16.06 6.41 4.62
N LYS A 13 -15.30 7.50 4.51
CA LYS A 13 -14.24 7.65 3.50
C LYS A 13 -13.13 6.62 3.68
N THR A 14 -12.64 6.49 4.91
CA THR A 14 -11.58 5.52 5.26
C THR A 14 -12.06 4.09 5.03
N ALA A 15 -13.29 3.77 5.43
CA ALA A 15 -13.88 2.46 5.20
C ALA A 15 -13.97 2.11 3.71
N ALA A 16 -14.36 3.07 2.86
CA ALA A 16 -14.41 2.88 1.41
C ALA A 16 -13.02 2.64 0.80
N ILE A 17 -12.00 3.40 1.24
CA ILE A 17 -10.61 3.20 0.80
C ILE A 17 -10.11 1.82 1.20
N VAL A 18 -10.26 1.43 2.47
CA VAL A 18 -9.83 0.12 2.96
C VAL A 18 -10.52 -1.02 2.22
N GLN A 19 -11.83 -0.87 1.95
CA GLN A 19 -12.58 -1.85 1.17
C GLN A 19 -12.02 -1.97 -0.25
N CYS A 20 -11.83 -0.84 -0.94
CA CYS A 20 -11.26 -0.79 -2.29
C CYS A 20 -9.89 -1.48 -2.34
N LEU A 21 -8.98 -1.13 -1.41
CA LEU A 21 -7.65 -1.73 -1.35
C LEU A 21 -7.71 -3.24 -1.03
N SER A 22 -8.62 -3.67 -0.16
CA SER A 22 -8.81 -5.10 0.14
C SER A 22 -9.25 -5.87 -1.10
N ASP A 23 -10.18 -5.32 -1.87
CA ASP A 23 -10.69 -5.96 -3.09
C ASP A 23 -9.60 -6.05 -4.17
N LEU A 24 -8.80 -5.00 -4.34
CA LEU A 24 -7.66 -5.00 -5.27
C LEU A 24 -6.58 -6.01 -4.87
N VAL A 25 -6.22 -6.10 -3.59
CA VAL A 25 -5.23 -7.09 -3.12
C VAL A 25 -5.77 -8.52 -3.29
N LYS A 26 -7.07 -8.76 -3.02
CA LYS A 26 -7.73 -10.07 -3.26
C LYS A 26 -7.78 -10.43 -4.74
N ALA A 27 -7.98 -9.44 -5.60
CA ALA A 27 -7.87 -9.58 -7.05
C ALA A 27 -6.42 -9.76 -7.55
N LYS A 28 -5.43 -9.72 -6.63
CA LYS A 28 -3.99 -9.85 -6.89
C LYS A 28 -3.42 -8.72 -7.74
N GLU A 29 -4.11 -7.58 -7.79
CA GLU A 29 -3.64 -6.38 -8.46
C GLU A 29 -2.46 -5.74 -7.71
N LYS A 30 -1.69 -4.92 -8.43
CA LYS A 30 -0.53 -4.20 -7.89
C LYS A 30 -0.90 -2.73 -7.83
N VAL A 31 -1.00 -2.23 -6.61
CA VAL A 31 -1.54 -0.91 -6.31
C VAL A 31 -0.45 -0.04 -5.73
N ILE A 32 -0.39 1.21 -6.18
CA ILE A 32 0.45 2.24 -5.58
C ILE A 32 -0.46 3.25 -4.92
N VAL A 33 -0.22 3.54 -3.64
CA VAL A 33 -0.89 4.63 -2.93
C VAL A 33 0.15 5.71 -2.69
N PHE A 34 -0.04 6.89 -3.29
CA PHE A 34 0.85 8.02 -3.08
C PHE A 34 0.21 9.09 -2.18
N SER A 35 1.05 9.79 -1.42
CA SER A 35 0.64 10.94 -0.61
C SER A 35 1.81 11.89 -0.41
N GLN A 36 1.50 13.19 -0.30
CA GLN A 36 2.44 14.21 0.16
C GLN A 36 2.54 14.28 1.69
N TYR A 37 1.68 13.54 2.41
CA TYR A 37 1.67 13.47 3.87
C TYR A 37 2.04 12.07 4.31
N ASP A 38 3.21 11.93 4.95
CA ASP A 38 3.76 10.64 5.38
C ASP A 38 2.96 10.06 6.55
N GLU A 39 2.35 10.92 7.36
CA GLU A 39 1.46 10.57 8.46
C GLU A 39 0.22 9.85 7.95
N VAL A 40 -0.30 10.28 6.78
CA VAL A 40 -1.46 9.64 6.15
C VAL A 40 -1.10 8.23 5.69
N LEU A 41 0.07 8.03 5.06
CA LEU A 41 0.52 6.70 4.64
C LEU A 41 0.73 5.77 5.84
N SER A 42 1.34 6.29 6.91
CA SER A 42 1.60 5.52 8.14
C SER A 42 0.29 5.16 8.86
N SER A 43 -0.67 6.09 8.90
CA SER A 43 -2.00 5.85 9.44
C SER A 43 -2.75 4.81 8.61
N LEU A 44 -2.68 4.90 7.28
CA LEU A 44 -3.31 3.92 6.40
C LEU A 44 -2.71 2.52 6.56
N GLU A 45 -1.39 2.40 6.66
CA GLU A 45 -0.69 1.13 6.94
C GLU A 45 -1.19 0.51 8.25
N SER A 46 -1.25 1.30 9.32
CA SER A 46 -1.74 0.86 10.64
C SER A 46 -3.21 0.42 10.59
N ILE A 47 -4.06 1.18 9.89
CA ILE A 47 -5.48 0.83 9.73
C ILE A 47 -5.64 -0.46 8.93
N LEU A 48 -4.90 -0.63 7.83
CA LEU A 48 -5.00 -1.82 6.99
C LEU A 48 -4.55 -3.08 7.73
N THR A 49 -3.39 -3.02 8.39
CA THR A 49 -2.82 -4.15 9.15
C THR A 49 -3.67 -4.52 10.37
N SER A 50 -4.25 -3.53 11.07
CA SER A 50 -5.16 -3.79 12.19
C SER A 50 -6.53 -4.32 11.74
N ALA A 51 -6.97 -3.95 10.53
CA ALA A 51 -8.25 -4.40 10.00
C ALA A 51 -8.19 -5.84 9.48
N ASP A 52 -7.10 -6.23 8.81
CA ASP A 52 -6.92 -7.59 8.28
C ASP A 52 -5.43 -7.97 8.20
N ALA A 53 -5.09 -9.11 8.83
CA ALA A 53 -3.74 -9.65 8.87
C ALA A 53 -3.17 -9.97 7.48
N MET A 54 -4.01 -10.12 6.45
CA MET A 54 -3.54 -10.32 5.06
C MET A 54 -2.60 -9.20 4.61
N PHE A 55 -2.78 -7.98 5.10
CA PHE A 55 -2.01 -6.81 4.66
C PHE A 55 -0.56 -6.80 5.16
N GLU A 56 -0.25 -7.50 6.25
CA GLU A 56 1.11 -7.52 6.84
C GLU A 56 2.18 -7.97 5.84
N SER A 57 1.84 -8.91 4.95
CA SER A 57 2.76 -9.41 3.92
C SER A 57 2.61 -8.71 2.56
N HIS A 58 1.62 -7.83 2.42
CA HIS A 58 1.27 -7.21 1.15
C HIS A 58 1.60 -5.72 1.06
N ILE A 59 1.88 -5.06 2.17
CA ILE A 59 2.24 -3.63 2.21
C ILE A 59 3.76 -3.47 2.21
N ILE A 60 4.26 -2.60 1.33
CA ILE A 60 5.61 -2.06 1.38
C ILE A 60 5.51 -0.53 1.45
N LYS A 61 6.21 0.09 2.38
CA LYS A 61 6.45 1.54 2.38
C LYS A 61 7.81 1.85 1.76
N LEU A 62 7.85 2.70 0.74
CA LEU A 62 9.10 3.04 0.08
C LEU A 62 9.90 4.06 0.90
N SER A 63 10.77 3.57 1.77
CA SER A 63 11.61 4.40 2.65
C SER A 63 13.07 3.95 2.68
N GLY A 64 13.95 4.79 3.23
CA GLY A 64 15.38 4.50 3.39
C GLY A 64 16.25 5.01 2.23
N ASN A 65 17.48 4.48 2.15
CA ASN A 65 18.46 4.87 1.12
C ASN A 65 18.15 4.23 -0.24
N ILE A 66 18.91 4.61 -1.27
CA ILE A 66 18.68 4.17 -2.66
C ILE A 66 18.74 2.63 -2.82
N PHE A 67 19.60 1.95 -2.08
CA PHE A 67 19.73 0.49 -2.11
C PHE A 67 18.50 -0.19 -1.52
N THR A 68 18.02 0.30 -0.36
CA THR A 68 16.79 -0.18 0.27
C THR A 68 15.59 0.05 -0.64
N LYS A 69 15.46 1.25 -1.19
CA LYS A 69 14.37 1.60 -2.13
C LYS A 69 14.37 0.68 -3.35
N LYS A 70 15.53 0.43 -3.96
CA LYS A 70 15.65 -0.52 -5.08
C LYS A 70 15.20 -1.92 -4.70
N LYS A 71 15.67 -2.45 -3.57
CA LYS A 71 15.27 -3.79 -3.08
C LYS A 71 13.76 -3.90 -2.85
N LEU A 72 13.14 -2.86 -2.29
CA LEU A 72 11.70 -2.80 -2.04
C LEU A 72 10.90 -2.74 -3.36
N LEU A 73 11.38 -1.98 -4.34
CA LEU A 73 10.78 -1.92 -5.68
C LEU A 73 10.92 -3.24 -6.43
N ASP A 74 12.07 -3.91 -6.35
CA ASP A 74 12.28 -5.23 -6.95
C ASP A 74 11.32 -6.27 -6.32
N ALA A 75 11.12 -6.20 -4.99
CA ALA A 75 10.16 -7.04 -4.30
C ALA A 75 8.71 -6.76 -4.75
N PHE A 76 8.33 -5.49 -4.91
CA PHE A 76 7.02 -5.10 -5.42
C PHE A 76 6.83 -5.51 -6.90
N ASN A 77 7.85 -5.35 -7.74
CA ASN A 77 7.79 -5.70 -9.16
C ASN A 77 7.83 -7.22 -9.42
N SER A 78 8.15 -8.04 -8.41
CA SER A 78 8.15 -9.49 -8.53
C SER A 78 6.77 -10.05 -8.93
N THR A 79 6.76 -10.99 -9.87
CA THR A 79 5.56 -11.72 -10.32
C THR A 79 5.20 -12.91 -9.43
N ALA A 80 6.00 -13.19 -8.39
CA ALA A 80 5.73 -14.28 -7.45
C ALA A 80 4.33 -14.13 -6.83
N LYS A 81 3.65 -15.26 -6.57
CA LYS A 81 2.28 -15.26 -6.03
C LYS A 81 2.14 -14.43 -4.75
N ASN A 82 3.15 -14.50 -3.88
CA ASN A 82 3.16 -13.85 -2.57
C ASN A 82 3.93 -12.53 -2.56
N SER A 83 4.26 -11.95 -3.72
CA SER A 83 4.94 -10.66 -3.74
C SER A 83 4.00 -9.55 -3.23
N PRO A 84 4.53 -8.50 -2.57
CA PRO A 84 3.70 -7.45 -1.98
C PRO A 84 2.87 -6.71 -3.02
N ARG A 85 1.61 -6.43 -2.71
CA ARG A 85 0.61 -5.94 -3.67
C ARG A 85 0.30 -4.46 -3.51
N LEU A 86 0.70 -3.85 -2.40
CA LEU A 86 0.47 -2.47 -2.08
C LEU A 86 1.79 -1.75 -1.83
N LEU A 87 2.07 -0.69 -2.59
CA LEU A 87 3.23 0.18 -2.40
C LEU A 87 2.76 1.53 -1.87
N LEU A 88 3.20 1.89 -0.66
CA LEU A 88 2.99 3.21 -0.07
C LEU A 88 4.15 4.13 -0.46
N LEU A 89 3.83 5.20 -1.17
CA LEU A 89 4.79 6.08 -1.79
C LEU A 89 4.64 7.52 -1.28
N SER A 90 5.67 8.01 -0.60
CA SER A 90 5.74 9.41 -0.18
C SER A 90 6.25 10.27 -1.34
N LEU A 91 5.49 11.29 -1.72
CA LEU A 91 5.89 12.25 -2.76
C LEU A 91 7.07 13.14 -2.31
N ASN A 92 7.24 13.34 -1.00
CA ASN A 92 8.33 14.16 -0.46
C ASN A 92 9.69 13.47 -0.56
N SER A 93 9.70 12.14 -0.51
CA SER A 93 10.92 11.33 -0.52
C SER A 93 11.17 10.62 -1.85
N TYR A 94 10.27 10.79 -2.82
CA TYR A 94 10.41 10.24 -4.16
C TYR A 94 11.03 11.26 -5.11
N ALA A 95 12.35 11.18 -5.26
CA ALA A 95 13.04 11.80 -6.37
C ALA A 95 12.74 10.99 -7.64
N SER A 96 12.34 11.68 -8.71
CA SER A 96 11.98 11.16 -10.03
C SER A 96 12.86 9.97 -10.48
N GLY A 97 12.23 8.89 -10.96
CA GLY A 97 12.93 7.85 -11.74
C GLY A 97 12.70 6.39 -11.37
N ALA A 98 11.85 6.03 -10.40
CA ALA A 98 11.61 4.61 -10.16
C ALA A 98 10.65 4.01 -11.19
N HIS A 99 11.11 2.91 -11.78
CA HIS A 99 10.45 2.19 -12.86
C HIS A 99 9.33 1.30 -12.28
N LEU A 100 8.13 1.86 -12.19
CA LEU A 100 6.94 1.25 -11.59
C LEU A 100 6.08 0.53 -12.65
N ALA A 101 6.70 -0.20 -13.58
CA ALA A 101 6.00 -0.79 -14.73
C ALA A 101 4.97 -1.88 -14.38
N VAL A 102 4.96 -2.38 -13.15
CA VAL A 102 4.08 -3.48 -12.72
C VAL A 102 2.82 -2.97 -12.01
N ALA A 103 2.68 -1.66 -11.78
CA ALA A 103 1.49 -1.09 -11.17
C ALA A 103 0.30 -1.12 -12.14
N THR A 104 -0.81 -1.71 -11.71
CA THR A 104 -2.05 -1.78 -12.50
C THR A 104 -3.05 -0.70 -12.09
N LYS A 105 -2.91 -0.16 -10.88
CA LYS A 105 -3.76 0.90 -10.33
C LYS A 105 -2.92 1.88 -9.51
N VAL A 106 -3.39 3.11 -9.51
CA VAL A 106 -2.86 4.23 -8.73
C VAL A 106 -4.02 4.96 -8.07
#